data_AF-A0A961E994-F1
#
_entry.id   AF-A0A961E994-F1
#
_cell.length_a   1.000
_cell.length_b   1.000
_cell.length_c   1.000
_cell.angle_alpha   90.00
_cell.angle_beta   90.00
_cell.angle_gamma   90.00
#
_symmetry.space_group_name_H-M   'P 1'
#
loop_
_entity.id
_entity.type
_entity.pdbx_description
1 polymer ?
#
loop_
_entity_poly.entity_id
_entity_poly.type
_entity_poly.pdbx_seq_one_letter_code
_entity_poly.pdbx_strand_id
1 'polypeptide(L)'
;MIPARSVLATWRTTELAELGESFRIDGKAISVAGDRVGQQIASLTHNDAWDGDSQRAAAGVADRVGFLADCVADIGTSVSNDFKTYGSEIAAERINIDRLVAVIEKGPLYVTDEWQILVRAEKMTPDRAKLMALAARGFQDQLNSHLGKLGRADNEFAGSVRRNTNSSWLGIDLPARNVPGVPQNVTDAPYDADERKKQQQVLERHMFGTVVDKETSRDGDKVITELRMLDGSRQVYTAADDGKRPVSFDLYSPKGDLVSGSVKESDGTVVTTLQRTGRAPVIVTKKPGQDAVARVDEKNLVVAELNEIMDATTSTFYSGTPQLDQTAESLRNGRVPFLDSNQAGRLAAGVDMASATVTVMSTLYYVASADNYYESCEAGVKGSGGAMGAALGAMFLPDGWSTFWKSMAGGSAGTYLGGKVAPWLCSG
;
A
#
# COMPACT_ATOMS: atom_id res chain seq x y z
N MET A 1 -9.28 -13.58 -3.15
CA MET A 1 -8.66 -12.37 -3.74
C MET A 1 -9.25 -11.11 -3.11
N ILE A 2 -8.44 -10.08 -2.85
CA ILE A 2 -8.86 -8.73 -2.46
C ILE A 2 -8.44 -7.78 -3.59
N PRO A 3 -9.34 -7.50 -4.57
CA PRO A 3 -9.01 -6.61 -5.67
C PRO A 3 -9.03 -5.15 -5.22
N ALA A 4 -8.60 -4.23 -6.08
CA ALA A 4 -8.79 -2.80 -5.87
C ALA A 4 -10.29 -2.44 -5.68
N ARG A 5 -10.59 -1.35 -4.97
CA ARG A 5 -11.97 -0.91 -4.68
C ARG A 5 -12.81 -0.72 -5.95
N SER A 6 -12.23 -0.06 -6.95
CA SER A 6 -12.81 0.19 -8.27
C SER A 6 -13.18 -1.11 -8.96
N VAL A 7 -12.30 -2.11 -8.90
CA VAL A 7 -12.55 -3.46 -9.44
C VAL A 7 -13.64 -4.17 -8.64
N LEU A 8 -13.59 -4.15 -7.30
CA LEU A 8 -14.62 -4.78 -6.48
C LEU A 8 -16.00 -4.18 -6.76
N ALA A 9 -16.08 -2.88 -7.05
CA ALA A 9 -17.34 -2.20 -7.37
C ALA A 9 -18.00 -2.69 -8.66
N THR A 10 -17.25 -3.37 -9.54
CA THR A 10 -17.81 -4.00 -10.74
C THR A 10 -18.38 -5.40 -10.50
N TRP A 11 -18.16 -5.98 -9.32
CA TRP A 11 -18.60 -7.35 -9.02
C TRP A 11 -20.10 -7.44 -8.82
N ARG A 12 -20.74 -8.40 -9.50
CA ARG A 12 -22.17 -8.73 -9.35
C ARG A 12 -22.38 -9.82 -8.29
N THR A 13 -22.04 -9.51 -7.04
CA THR A 13 -21.98 -10.53 -5.97
C THR A 13 -23.36 -11.05 -5.54
N THR A 14 -24.42 -10.26 -5.70
CA THR A 14 -25.78 -10.63 -5.28
C THR A 14 -26.43 -11.70 -6.15
N GLU A 15 -25.91 -11.91 -7.36
CA GLU A 15 -26.47 -12.85 -8.34
C GLU A 15 -25.81 -14.24 -8.28
N LEU A 16 -24.76 -14.39 -7.47
CA LEU A 16 -23.97 -15.63 -7.41
C LEU A 16 -24.83 -16.84 -6.99
N ALA A 17 -25.75 -16.66 -6.04
CA ALA A 17 -26.62 -17.76 -5.60
C ALA A 17 -27.59 -18.22 -6.71
N GLU A 18 -28.13 -17.28 -7.50
CA GLU A 18 -29.02 -17.60 -8.62
C GLU A 18 -28.26 -18.31 -9.75
N LEU A 19 -27.04 -17.85 -10.04
CA LEU A 19 -26.14 -18.53 -10.99
C LEU A 19 -25.83 -19.97 -10.53
N GLY A 20 -25.52 -20.18 -9.25
CA GLY A 20 -25.30 -21.51 -8.70
C GLY A 20 -26.51 -22.43 -8.84
N GLU A 21 -27.72 -21.91 -8.69
CA GLU A 21 -28.95 -22.69 -8.88
C GLU A 21 -29.16 -23.07 -10.36
N SER A 22 -28.83 -22.18 -11.31
CA SER A 22 -28.84 -22.51 -12.74
C SER A 22 -27.93 -23.69 -13.06
N PHE A 23 -26.69 -23.69 -12.56
CA PHE A 23 -25.76 -24.82 -12.74
C PHE A 23 -26.33 -26.15 -12.23
N ARG A 24 -27.05 -26.12 -11.10
CA ARG A 24 -27.70 -27.31 -10.54
C ARG A 24 -28.81 -27.83 -11.44
N ILE A 25 -29.63 -26.93 -11.98
CA ILE A 25 -30.75 -27.27 -12.86
C ILE A 25 -30.21 -27.87 -14.17
N ASP A 26 -29.23 -27.23 -14.77
CA ASP A 26 -28.63 -27.67 -16.03
C ASP A 26 -27.89 -29.01 -15.88
N GLY A 27 -27.14 -29.19 -14.78
CA GLY A 27 -26.50 -30.47 -14.46
C GLY A 27 -27.51 -31.61 -14.33
N LYS A 28 -28.64 -31.39 -13.65
CA LYS A 28 -29.72 -32.38 -13.57
C LYS A 28 -30.36 -32.67 -14.92
N ALA A 29 -30.53 -31.66 -15.77
CA ALA A 29 -31.06 -31.86 -17.12
C ALA A 29 -30.16 -32.77 -17.97
N ILE A 30 -28.82 -32.67 -17.80
CA ILE A 30 -27.85 -33.54 -18.46
C ILE A 30 -27.97 -34.98 -17.96
N SER A 31 -28.05 -35.22 -16.64
CA SER A 31 -28.25 -36.56 -16.07
C SER A 31 -29.56 -37.19 -16.60
N VAL A 32 -30.68 -36.46 -16.60
CA VAL A 32 -31.95 -36.93 -17.16
C VAL A 32 -31.84 -37.28 -18.65
N ALA A 33 -31.10 -36.49 -19.43
CA ALA A 33 -30.87 -36.77 -20.85
C ALA A 33 -29.99 -38.02 -21.06
N GLY A 34 -28.93 -38.17 -20.25
CA GLY A 34 -28.05 -39.34 -20.26
C GLY A 34 -28.79 -40.62 -19.89
N ASP A 35 -29.61 -40.58 -18.85
CA ASP A 35 -30.50 -41.68 -18.45
C ASP A 35 -31.43 -42.09 -19.58
N ARG A 36 -32.04 -41.12 -20.27
CA ARG A 36 -32.93 -41.42 -21.40
C ARG A 36 -32.19 -42.11 -22.54
N VAL A 37 -30.97 -41.65 -22.88
CA VAL A 37 -30.14 -42.30 -23.91
C VAL A 37 -29.75 -43.71 -23.46
N GLY A 38 -29.33 -43.87 -22.20
CA GLY A 38 -29.01 -45.17 -21.60
C GLY A 38 -30.19 -46.14 -21.67
N GLN A 39 -31.38 -45.70 -21.29
CA GLN A 39 -32.62 -46.48 -21.37
C GLN A 39 -32.99 -46.86 -22.80
N GLN A 40 -32.84 -45.94 -23.76
CA GLN A 40 -33.10 -46.24 -25.17
C GLN A 40 -32.16 -47.33 -25.68
N ILE A 41 -30.86 -47.24 -25.37
CA ILE A 41 -29.88 -48.26 -25.78
C ILE A 41 -30.14 -49.59 -25.05
N ALA A 42 -30.41 -49.56 -23.74
CA ALA A 42 -30.74 -50.74 -22.95
C ALA A 42 -32.02 -51.44 -23.43
N SER A 43 -33.01 -50.67 -23.91
CA SER A 43 -34.25 -51.24 -24.46
C SER A 43 -34.01 -52.09 -25.72
N LEU A 44 -32.98 -51.76 -26.51
CA LEU A 44 -32.59 -52.56 -27.67
C LEU A 44 -32.02 -53.92 -27.24
N THR A 45 -31.37 -53.99 -26.07
CA THR A 45 -30.77 -55.23 -25.55
C THR A 45 -31.79 -56.20 -24.95
N HIS A 46 -33.01 -55.76 -24.65
CA HIS A 46 -34.12 -56.63 -24.21
C HIS A 46 -34.87 -57.27 -25.39
N ASN A 47 -34.32 -57.19 -26.60
CA ASN A 47 -34.86 -57.89 -27.75
C ASN A 47 -34.28 -59.31 -27.80
N ASP A 48 -35.13 -60.31 -27.53
CA ASP A 48 -34.76 -61.74 -27.58
C ASP A 48 -34.18 -62.18 -28.95
N ALA A 49 -34.32 -61.35 -29.99
CA ALA A 49 -33.75 -61.57 -31.32
C ALA A 49 -32.34 -60.97 -31.53
N TRP A 50 -31.78 -60.21 -30.59
CA TRP A 50 -30.46 -59.59 -30.70
C TRP A 50 -29.55 -59.95 -29.52
N ASP A 51 -28.68 -60.95 -29.73
CA ASP A 51 -27.63 -61.39 -28.78
C ASP A 51 -26.25 -61.41 -29.47
N GLY A 52 -25.18 -61.05 -28.75
CA GLY A 52 -23.79 -61.07 -29.24
C GLY A 52 -22.91 -59.90 -28.79
N ASP A 53 -21.68 -59.82 -29.31
CA ASP A 53 -20.69 -58.80 -28.91
C ASP A 53 -21.16 -57.35 -29.14
N SER A 54 -21.93 -57.10 -30.20
CA SER A 54 -22.49 -55.78 -30.50
C SER A 54 -23.55 -55.35 -29.48
N GLN A 55 -24.36 -56.28 -28.98
CA GLN A 55 -25.37 -56.01 -27.94
C GLN A 55 -24.67 -55.71 -26.60
N ARG A 56 -23.63 -56.49 -26.24
CA ARG A 56 -22.79 -56.21 -25.05
C ARG A 56 -22.07 -54.87 -25.14
N ALA A 57 -21.56 -54.53 -26.32
CA ALA A 57 -20.93 -53.23 -26.56
C ALA A 57 -21.96 -52.08 -26.41
N ALA A 58 -23.17 -52.25 -26.92
CA ALA A 58 -24.25 -51.27 -26.77
C ALA A 58 -24.64 -51.07 -25.30
N ALA A 59 -24.84 -52.15 -24.53
CA ALA A 59 -25.07 -52.08 -23.08
C ALA A 59 -23.93 -51.34 -22.36
N GLY A 60 -22.67 -51.68 -22.68
CA GLY A 60 -21.51 -51.00 -22.10
C GLY A 60 -21.42 -49.51 -22.45
N VAL A 61 -21.93 -49.07 -23.60
CA VAL A 61 -22.06 -47.65 -23.95
C VAL A 61 -23.18 -46.99 -23.15
N ALA A 62 -24.33 -47.64 -22.98
CA ALA A 62 -25.45 -47.13 -22.19
C ALA A 62 -25.03 -46.81 -20.75
N ASP A 63 -24.34 -47.75 -20.10
CA ASP A 63 -23.83 -47.58 -18.73
C ASP A 63 -22.83 -46.43 -18.63
N ARG A 64 -21.92 -46.31 -19.62
CA ARG A 64 -20.94 -45.22 -19.66
C ARG A 64 -21.60 -43.85 -19.84
N VAL A 65 -22.62 -43.77 -20.69
CA VAL A 65 -23.35 -42.51 -20.93
C VAL A 65 -24.09 -42.07 -19.68
N GLY A 66 -24.80 -42.98 -19.01
CA GLY A 66 -25.47 -42.70 -17.72
C GLY A 66 -24.46 -42.24 -16.66
N PHE A 67 -23.37 -43.00 -16.48
CA PHE A 67 -22.32 -42.66 -15.53
C PHE A 67 -21.71 -41.28 -15.75
N LEU A 68 -21.38 -40.92 -16.99
CA LEU A 68 -20.83 -39.60 -17.31
C LEU A 68 -21.84 -38.48 -17.05
N ALA A 69 -23.11 -38.71 -17.37
CA ALA A 69 -24.18 -37.72 -17.17
C ALA A 69 -24.44 -37.47 -15.68
N ASP A 70 -24.39 -38.51 -14.85
CA ASP A 70 -24.47 -38.39 -13.40
C ASP A 70 -23.28 -37.65 -12.81
N CYS A 71 -22.05 -37.95 -13.28
CA CYS A 71 -20.87 -37.20 -12.85
C CYS A 71 -21.00 -35.69 -13.14
N VAL A 72 -21.59 -35.30 -14.27
CA VAL A 72 -21.84 -33.89 -14.60
C VAL A 72 -22.91 -33.29 -13.68
N ALA A 73 -23.96 -34.03 -13.35
CA ALA A 73 -24.98 -33.59 -12.39
C ALA A 73 -24.42 -33.41 -10.96
N ASP A 74 -23.51 -34.29 -10.54
CA ASP A 74 -22.80 -34.18 -9.26
C ASP A 74 -21.91 -32.93 -9.22
N ILE A 75 -21.20 -32.64 -10.30
CA ILE A 75 -20.42 -31.38 -10.43
C ILE A 75 -21.35 -30.17 -10.34
N GLY A 76 -22.47 -30.17 -11.09
CA GLY A 76 -23.44 -29.09 -11.05
C GLY A 76 -24.03 -28.88 -9.64
N THR A 77 -24.30 -29.96 -8.91
CA THR A 77 -24.77 -29.92 -7.52
C THR A 77 -23.70 -29.40 -6.57
N SER A 78 -22.45 -29.87 -6.71
CA SER A 78 -21.35 -29.45 -5.84
C SER A 78 -20.99 -27.98 -6.05
N VAL A 79 -20.85 -27.54 -7.31
CA VAL A 79 -20.63 -26.13 -7.67
C VAL A 79 -21.78 -25.26 -7.18
N SER A 80 -23.03 -25.70 -7.31
CA SER A 80 -24.19 -24.98 -6.78
C SER A 80 -24.11 -24.75 -5.27
N ASN A 81 -23.74 -25.78 -4.51
CA ASN A 81 -23.54 -25.67 -3.06
C ASN A 81 -22.39 -24.70 -2.72
N ASP A 82 -21.31 -24.70 -3.50
CA ASP A 82 -20.20 -23.75 -3.34
C ASP A 82 -20.64 -22.31 -3.60
N PHE A 83 -21.38 -22.05 -4.69
CA PHE A 83 -21.96 -20.74 -4.99
C PHE A 83 -22.91 -20.27 -3.88
N LYS A 84 -23.70 -21.18 -3.31
CA LYS A 84 -24.60 -20.87 -2.21
C LYS A 84 -23.83 -20.49 -0.95
N THR A 85 -22.83 -21.27 -0.56
CA THR A 85 -22.04 -21.00 0.65
C THR A 85 -21.17 -19.77 0.44
N TYR A 86 -20.18 -19.86 -0.45
CA TYR A 86 -19.17 -18.82 -0.60
C TYR A 86 -19.67 -17.59 -1.32
N GLY A 87 -20.58 -17.75 -2.29
CA GLY A 87 -21.20 -16.59 -2.96
C GLY A 87 -22.03 -15.76 -1.98
N SER A 88 -22.72 -16.39 -1.02
CA SER A 88 -23.44 -15.66 0.03
C SER A 88 -22.50 -14.92 0.99
N GLU A 89 -21.35 -15.52 1.34
CA GLU A 89 -20.32 -14.87 2.16
C GLU A 89 -19.69 -13.68 1.44
N ILE A 90 -19.31 -13.85 0.17
CA ILE A 90 -18.78 -12.77 -0.68
C ILE A 90 -19.78 -11.62 -0.78
N ALA A 91 -21.06 -11.92 -1.02
CA ALA A 91 -22.11 -10.90 -1.11
C ALA A 91 -22.33 -10.19 0.23
N ALA A 92 -22.35 -10.92 1.34
CA ALA A 92 -22.50 -10.35 2.67
C ALA A 92 -21.32 -9.43 3.04
N GLU A 93 -20.09 -9.86 2.80
CA GLU A 93 -18.91 -9.05 3.08
C GLU A 93 -18.81 -7.84 2.16
N ARG A 94 -19.21 -7.96 0.89
CA ARG A 94 -19.34 -6.82 -0.02
C ARG A 94 -20.29 -5.75 0.54
N ILE A 95 -21.46 -6.16 1.02
CA ILE A 95 -22.44 -5.23 1.64
C ILE A 95 -21.86 -4.59 2.90
N ASN A 96 -21.16 -5.35 3.75
CA ASN A 96 -20.55 -4.82 4.96
C ASN A 96 -19.44 -3.81 4.66
N ILE A 97 -18.59 -4.10 3.67
CA ILE A 97 -17.57 -3.18 3.16
C ILE A 97 -18.22 -1.90 2.65
N ASP A 98 -19.22 -2.00 1.77
CA ASP A 98 -19.90 -0.82 1.21
C ASP A 98 -20.56 0.05 2.28
N ARG A 99 -21.19 -0.57 3.30
CA ARG A 99 -21.74 0.16 4.45
C ARG A 99 -20.66 0.86 5.26
N LEU A 100 -19.56 0.18 5.56
CA LEU A 100 -18.46 0.75 6.33
C LEU A 100 -17.80 1.90 5.58
N VAL A 101 -17.53 1.71 4.29
CA VAL A 101 -17.02 2.76 3.38
C VAL A 101 -17.97 3.96 3.37
N ALA A 102 -19.28 3.75 3.24
CA ALA A 102 -20.26 4.83 3.29
C ALA A 102 -20.28 5.58 4.64
N VAL A 103 -20.00 4.89 5.77
CA VAL A 103 -19.86 5.54 7.08
C VAL A 103 -18.58 6.38 7.14
N ILE A 104 -17.46 5.84 6.68
CA ILE A 104 -16.16 6.52 6.64
C ILE A 104 -16.24 7.78 5.76
N GLU A 105 -16.80 7.64 4.56
CA GLU A 105 -16.77 8.69 3.53
C GLU A 105 -17.78 9.81 3.75
N LYS A 106 -18.75 9.64 4.66
CA LYS A 106 -19.63 10.73 5.14
C LYS A 106 -18.86 11.79 5.94
N GLY A 107 -17.71 11.41 6.51
CA GLY A 107 -16.92 12.26 7.37
C GLY A 107 -15.67 12.84 6.70
N PRO A 108 -14.70 13.29 7.52
CA PRO A 108 -13.44 13.85 7.06
C PRO A 108 -12.42 12.77 6.62
N LEU A 109 -12.86 11.52 6.45
CA LEU A 109 -12.04 10.40 6.01
C LEU A 109 -12.47 9.96 4.61
N TYR A 110 -11.59 9.26 3.91
CA TYR A 110 -11.89 8.63 2.63
C TYR A 110 -11.14 7.31 2.47
N VAL A 111 -11.61 6.44 1.57
CA VAL A 111 -11.02 5.13 1.30
C VAL A 111 -10.40 5.13 -0.10
N THR A 112 -9.11 4.81 -0.21
CA THR A 112 -8.38 4.74 -1.48
C THR A 112 -8.76 3.50 -2.28
N ASP A 113 -8.28 3.42 -3.53
CA ASP A 113 -8.48 2.24 -4.37
C ASP A 113 -7.76 0.98 -3.83
N GLU A 114 -6.71 1.20 -3.03
CA GLU A 114 -5.90 0.18 -2.36
C GLU A 114 -6.40 -0.13 -0.95
N TRP A 115 -7.62 0.29 -0.61
CA TRP A 115 -8.27 0.09 0.69
C TRP A 115 -7.57 0.74 1.89
N GLN A 116 -6.81 1.80 1.67
CA GLN A 116 -6.25 2.60 2.75
C GLN A 116 -7.24 3.68 3.18
N ILE A 117 -7.36 3.91 4.48
CA ILE A 117 -8.19 4.98 5.03
C ILE A 117 -7.33 6.18 5.34
N LEU A 118 -7.62 7.29 4.66
CA LEU A 118 -6.85 8.52 4.75
C LEU A 118 -7.74 9.69 5.18
N VAL A 119 -7.11 10.71 5.73
CA VAL A 119 -7.81 11.93 6.17
C VAL A 119 -7.92 12.89 4.98
N ARG A 120 -9.09 13.47 4.75
CA ARG A 120 -9.29 14.45 3.68
C ARG A 120 -8.45 15.71 3.95
N ALA A 121 -7.96 16.33 2.87
CA ALA A 121 -7.23 17.59 2.93
C ALA A 121 -8.18 18.73 3.35
N GLU A 122 -8.33 18.94 4.65
CA GLU A 122 -9.13 20.03 5.24
C GLU A 122 -8.33 20.72 6.33
N LYS A 123 -8.43 22.05 6.42
CA LYS A 123 -7.81 22.80 7.50
C LYS A 123 -8.43 22.39 8.84
N MET A 124 -7.62 21.83 9.73
CA MET A 124 -8.04 21.39 11.05
C MET A 124 -7.01 21.75 12.12
N THR A 125 -7.42 21.74 13.39
CA THR A 125 -6.49 21.92 14.51
C THR A 125 -5.60 20.69 14.65
N PRO A 126 -4.37 20.82 15.21
CA PRO A 126 -3.49 19.68 15.46
C PRO A 126 -4.15 18.55 16.26
N ASP A 127 -5.00 18.89 17.24
CA ASP A 127 -5.70 17.87 18.04
C ASP A 127 -6.79 17.16 17.23
N ARG A 128 -7.49 17.88 16.34
CA ARG A 128 -8.43 17.25 15.41
C ARG A 128 -7.70 16.36 14.40
N ALA A 129 -6.54 16.78 13.89
CA ALA A 129 -5.71 15.96 13.01
C ALA A 129 -5.28 14.64 13.65
N LYS A 130 -4.82 14.68 14.90
CA LYS A 130 -4.50 13.47 15.69
C LYS A 130 -5.72 12.59 15.90
N LEU A 131 -6.87 13.17 16.23
CA LEU A 131 -8.12 12.42 16.39
C LEU A 131 -8.53 11.74 15.09
N MET A 132 -8.38 12.41 13.94
CA MET A 132 -8.70 11.84 12.63
C MET A 132 -7.73 10.73 12.23
N ALA A 133 -6.44 10.86 12.55
CA ALA A 133 -5.47 9.79 12.35
C ALA A 133 -5.82 8.55 13.21
N LEU A 134 -6.20 8.74 14.48
CA LEU A 134 -6.66 7.64 15.34
C LEU A 134 -7.94 7.00 14.81
N ALA A 135 -8.91 7.80 14.36
CA ALA A 135 -10.14 7.30 13.74
C ALA A 135 -9.86 6.51 12.46
N ALA A 136 -8.96 7.01 11.59
CA ALA A 136 -8.54 6.32 10.38
C ALA A 136 -7.95 4.94 10.69
N ARG A 137 -7.07 4.83 11.70
CA ARG A 137 -6.54 3.54 12.18
C ARG A 137 -7.64 2.59 12.67
N GLY A 138 -8.54 3.09 13.50
CA GLY A 138 -9.63 2.27 14.05
C GLY A 138 -10.60 1.78 12.98
N PHE A 139 -10.90 2.60 11.97
CA PHE A 139 -11.67 2.16 10.81
C PHE A 139 -10.87 1.23 9.90
N GLN A 140 -9.55 1.39 9.80
CA GLN A 140 -8.69 0.54 8.98
C GLN A 140 -8.73 -0.89 9.51
N ASP A 141 -8.65 -1.07 10.82
CA ASP A 141 -8.78 -2.39 11.47
C ASP A 141 -10.15 -3.05 11.18
N GLN A 142 -11.23 -2.26 11.26
CA GLN A 142 -12.58 -2.74 10.93
C GLN A 142 -12.76 -3.07 9.44
N LEU A 143 -12.10 -2.34 8.55
CA LEU A 143 -12.14 -2.60 7.12
C LEU A 143 -11.30 -3.83 6.75
N ASN A 144 -10.08 -3.95 7.31
CA ASN A 144 -9.18 -5.09 7.13
C ASN A 144 -9.84 -6.40 7.55
N SER A 145 -10.45 -6.41 8.75
CA SER A 145 -11.83 -6.81 8.93
C SER A 145 -12.53 -7.70 7.90
N HIS A 146 -13.39 -7.01 7.17
CA HIS A 146 -14.22 -7.53 6.11
C HIS A 146 -13.43 -7.92 4.87
N LEU A 147 -12.34 -7.19 4.55
CA LEU A 147 -11.47 -7.50 3.40
C LEU A 147 -10.84 -8.89 3.53
N GLY A 148 -10.35 -9.27 4.71
CA GLY A 148 -9.77 -10.59 4.93
C GLY A 148 -10.80 -11.72 4.82
N LYS A 149 -12.05 -11.47 5.24
CA LYS A 149 -13.15 -12.44 5.08
C LYS A 149 -13.56 -12.59 3.62
N LEU A 150 -13.73 -11.46 2.91
CA LEU A 150 -13.97 -11.44 1.46
C LEU A 150 -12.88 -12.22 0.71
N GLY A 151 -11.61 -11.91 0.99
CA GLY A 151 -10.47 -12.54 0.36
C GLY A 151 -10.40 -14.04 0.60
N ARG A 152 -10.73 -14.49 1.81
CA ARG A 152 -10.84 -15.90 2.18
C ARG A 152 -11.97 -16.59 1.43
N ALA A 153 -13.19 -16.04 1.48
CA ALA A 153 -14.36 -16.62 0.82
C ALA A 153 -14.13 -16.80 -0.69
N ASP A 154 -13.55 -15.79 -1.35
CA ASP A 154 -13.19 -15.88 -2.78
C ASP A 154 -12.11 -16.94 -3.05
N ASN A 155 -11.08 -17.04 -2.21
CA ASN A 155 -10.02 -18.05 -2.36
C ASN A 155 -10.56 -19.48 -2.15
N GLU A 156 -11.43 -19.67 -1.16
CA GLU A 156 -12.07 -20.95 -0.87
C GLU A 156 -13.04 -21.34 -2.00
N PHE A 157 -13.80 -20.37 -2.51
CA PHE A 157 -14.69 -20.57 -3.65
C PHE A 157 -13.92 -21.01 -4.90
N ALA A 158 -12.88 -20.26 -5.28
CA ALA A 158 -12.01 -20.60 -6.40
C ALA A 158 -11.33 -21.96 -6.21
N GLY A 159 -10.93 -22.28 -4.97
CA GLY A 159 -10.39 -23.60 -4.62
C GLY A 159 -11.40 -24.72 -4.80
N SER A 160 -12.66 -24.50 -4.42
CA SER A 160 -13.73 -25.49 -4.51
C SER A 160 -14.12 -25.78 -5.96
N VAL A 161 -14.35 -24.72 -6.75
CA VAL A 161 -14.62 -24.84 -8.20
C VAL A 161 -13.50 -25.61 -8.89
N ARG A 162 -12.24 -25.30 -8.58
CA ARG A 162 -11.08 -26.03 -9.13
C ARG A 162 -11.08 -27.51 -8.73
N ARG A 163 -11.37 -27.85 -7.47
CA ARG A 163 -11.42 -29.26 -7.04
C ARG A 163 -12.52 -30.04 -7.75
N ASN A 164 -13.67 -29.42 -7.97
CA ASN A 164 -14.82 -30.05 -8.62
C ASN A 164 -14.67 -30.19 -10.15
N THR A 165 -13.82 -29.37 -10.78
CA THR A 165 -13.63 -29.35 -12.24
C THR A 165 -12.30 -29.95 -12.69
N ASN A 166 -11.33 -30.11 -11.79
CA ASN A 166 -10.02 -30.71 -12.07
C ASN A 166 -10.09 -32.24 -12.07
N SER A 167 -10.85 -32.79 -13.01
CA SER A 167 -10.85 -34.23 -13.28
C SER A 167 -10.28 -34.50 -14.68
N SER A 168 -9.36 -35.47 -14.77
CA SER A 168 -8.68 -35.83 -16.01
C SER A 168 -9.62 -36.31 -17.12
N TRP A 169 -10.85 -36.68 -16.78
CA TRP A 169 -11.85 -37.15 -17.74
C TRP A 169 -12.71 -36.01 -18.33
N LEU A 170 -12.76 -34.84 -17.69
CA LEU A 170 -13.44 -33.66 -18.25
C LEU A 170 -12.59 -32.92 -19.28
N GLY A 171 -11.26 -33.08 -19.23
CA GLY A 171 -10.34 -32.38 -20.13
C GLY A 171 -10.37 -30.85 -19.98
N ILE A 172 -10.84 -30.34 -18.83
CA ILE A 172 -10.93 -28.90 -18.56
C ILE A 172 -9.60 -28.43 -17.96
N ASP A 173 -8.78 -27.78 -18.78
CA ASP A 173 -7.60 -27.05 -18.31
C ASP A 173 -8.01 -25.67 -17.79
N LEU A 174 -8.00 -25.50 -16.48
CA LEU A 174 -8.28 -24.20 -15.88
C LEU A 174 -7.06 -23.28 -16.02
N PRO A 175 -7.24 -22.01 -16.40
CA PRO A 175 -6.15 -21.07 -16.55
C PRO A 175 -5.33 -20.95 -15.25
N ALA A 176 -4.02 -20.74 -15.42
CA ALA A 176 -3.11 -20.46 -14.32
C ALA A 176 -3.58 -19.22 -13.53
N ARG A 177 -3.33 -19.18 -12.21
CA ARG A 177 -3.82 -18.10 -11.34
C ARG A 177 -3.14 -16.74 -11.60
N ASN A 178 -2.00 -16.73 -12.29
CA ASN A 178 -1.18 -15.54 -12.52
C ASN A 178 -0.90 -15.37 -14.01
N VAL A 179 -1.85 -14.80 -14.74
CA VAL A 179 -1.71 -14.45 -16.17
C VAL A 179 -1.86 -12.93 -16.33
N PRO A 180 -1.11 -12.29 -17.24
CA PRO A 180 -1.26 -10.87 -17.53
C PRO A 180 -2.72 -10.50 -17.88
N GLY A 181 -3.20 -9.38 -17.35
CA GLY A 181 -4.57 -8.89 -17.60
C GLY A 181 -5.64 -9.42 -16.63
N VAL A 182 -5.28 -10.32 -15.70
CA VAL A 182 -6.18 -10.76 -14.62
C VAL A 182 -6.01 -9.84 -13.40
N PRO A 183 -7.11 -9.40 -12.75
CA PRO A 183 -7.05 -8.62 -11.52
C PRO A 183 -6.14 -9.29 -10.48
N GLN A 184 -5.27 -8.49 -9.88
CA GLN A 184 -4.36 -8.92 -8.84
C GLN A 184 -4.88 -8.49 -7.46
N ASN A 185 -4.40 -9.17 -6.42
CA ASN A 185 -4.58 -8.70 -5.06
C ASN A 185 -3.87 -7.36 -4.89
N VAL A 186 -4.58 -6.36 -4.35
CA VAL A 186 -3.91 -5.15 -3.84
C VAL A 186 -3.28 -5.40 -2.47
N THR A 187 -3.81 -6.39 -1.75
CA THR A 187 -3.26 -6.89 -0.49
C THR A 187 -3.63 -8.36 -0.30
N ASP A 188 -2.66 -9.18 0.12
CA ASP A 188 -2.89 -10.62 0.36
C ASP A 188 -3.27 -10.92 1.80
N ALA A 189 -2.92 -10.03 2.73
CA ALA A 189 -3.03 -10.26 4.17
C ALA A 189 -3.31 -8.95 4.92
N PRO A 190 -4.53 -8.39 4.85
CA PRO A 190 -4.85 -7.08 5.42
C PRO A 190 -4.69 -7.01 6.95
N TYR A 191 -4.60 -8.15 7.64
CA TYR A 191 -4.35 -8.22 9.08
C TYR A 191 -2.90 -8.44 9.47
N ASP A 192 -2.03 -8.76 8.50
CA ASP A 192 -0.63 -9.02 8.79
C ASP A 192 0.01 -7.79 9.43
N ALA A 193 0.92 -8.02 10.37
CA ALA A 193 1.58 -6.94 11.10
C ALA A 193 2.35 -6.02 10.15
N ASP A 194 2.98 -6.59 9.13
CA ASP A 194 3.73 -5.84 8.12
C ASP A 194 2.80 -5.00 7.23
N GLU A 195 1.63 -5.53 6.86
CA GLU A 195 0.64 -4.79 6.05
C GLU A 195 -0.02 -3.67 6.85
N ARG A 196 -0.43 -3.92 8.11
CA ARG A 196 -0.96 -2.88 9.00
C ARG A 196 0.04 -1.76 9.22
N LYS A 197 1.32 -2.12 9.34
CA LYS A 197 2.42 -1.15 9.45
C LYS A 197 2.61 -0.36 8.16
N LYS A 198 2.53 -0.98 6.98
CA LYS A 198 2.55 -0.28 5.69
C LYS A 198 1.39 0.72 5.58
N GLN A 199 0.17 0.30 5.92
CA GLN A 199 -1.00 1.18 5.95
C GLN A 199 -0.82 2.35 6.92
N GLN A 200 -0.23 2.08 8.10
CA GLN A 200 0.10 3.11 9.08
C GLN A 200 1.09 4.15 8.53
N GLN A 201 2.14 3.69 7.85
CA GLN A 201 3.13 4.55 7.21
C GLN A 201 2.53 5.39 6.08
N VAL A 202 1.61 4.82 5.30
CA VAL A 202 0.91 5.58 4.25
C VAL A 202 0.05 6.68 4.86
N LEU A 203 -0.70 6.39 5.93
CA LEU A 203 -1.45 7.41 6.67
C LEU A 203 -0.54 8.51 7.23
N GLU A 204 0.57 8.13 7.86
CA GLU A 204 1.56 9.06 8.43
C GLU A 204 2.16 9.99 7.38
N ARG A 205 2.62 9.43 6.25
CA ARG A 205 3.14 10.19 5.11
C ARG A 205 2.06 11.10 4.50
N HIS A 206 0.83 10.62 4.41
CA HIS A 206 -0.30 11.42 3.93
C HIS A 206 -0.57 12.62 4.84
N MET A 207 -0.58 12.41 6.16
CA MET A 207 -0.80 13.47 7.16
C MET A 207 0.33 14.51 7.15
N PHE A 208 1.58 14.08 7.03
CA PHE A 208 2.75 14.96 7.00
C PHE A 208 2.94 15.65 5.64
N GLY A 209 2.58 15.00 4.54
CA GLY A 209 2.82 15.46 3.17
C GLY A 209 1.72 16.33 2.58
N THR A 210 0.49 16.26 3.11
CA THR A 210 -0.65 17.01 2.55
C THR A 210 -0.69 18.44 3.07
N VAL A 211 -0.64 19.43 2.17
CA VAL A 211 -0.78 20.85 2.52
C VAL A 211 -2.26 21.20 2.67
N VAL A 212 -2.64 21.82 3.79
CA VAL A 212 -4.01 22.32 4.04
C VAL A 212 -4.11 23.84 4.04
N ASP A 213 -2.99 24.53 4.29
CA ASP A 213 -2.94 25.98 4.28
C ASP A 213 -1.62 26.50 3.73
N LYS A 214 -1.67 27.69 3.13
CA LYS A 214 -0.48 28.38 2.62
C LYS A 214 -0.62 29.87 2.88
N GLU A 215 0.39 30.43 3.53
CA GLU A 215 0.53 31.86 3.73
C GLU A 215 1.83 32.34 3.09
N THR A 216 1.85 33.56 2.56
CA THR A 216 3.06 34.17 2.02
C THR A 216 3.14 35.60 2.50
N SER A 217 4.26 35.93 3.12
CA SER A 217 4.55 37.26 3.65
C SER A 217 5.89 37.75 3.12
N ARG A 218 6.13 39.05 3.31
CA ARG A 218 7.37 39.70 2.90
C ARG A 218 7.97 40.39 4.11
N ASP A 219 9.23 40.11 4.39
CA ASP A 219 10.03 40.77 5.42
C ASP A 219 11.23 41.44 4.72
N GLY A 220 11.09 42.72 4.42
CA GLY A 220 12.03 43.46 3.59
C GLY A 220 12.17 42.86 2.18
N ASP A 221 13.35 42.32 1.89
CA ASP A 221 13.71 41.67 0.62
C ASP A 221 13.55 40.13 0.65
N LYS A 222 13.04 39.59 1.76
CA LYS A 222 12.75 38.17 1.93
C LYS A 222 11.29 37.89 1.66
N VAL A 223 11.04 36.83 0.90
CA VAL A 223 9.72 36.21 0.74
C VAL A 223 9.67 35.01 1.66
N ILE A 224 8.72 35.01 2.59
CA ILE A 224 8.50 33.92 3.53
C ILE A 224 7.22 33.20 3.12
N THR A 225 7.31 31.94 2.76
CA THR A 225 6.16 31.07 2.47
C THR A 225 6.01 30.05 3.57
N GLU A 226 4.87 30.08 4.26
CA GLU A 226 4.50 29.11 5.27
C GLU A 226 3.49 28.11 4.66
N LEU A 227 3.80 26.82 4.75
CA LEU A 227 2.86 25.74 4.46
C LEU A 227 2.44 25.09 5.78
N ARG A 228 1.13 24.90 5.95
CA ARG A 228 0.58 24.10 7.04
C ARG A 228 0.18 22.74 6.51
N MET A 229 0.67 21.70 7.16
CA MET A 229 0.41 20.32 6.80
C MET A 229 -0.84 19.80 7.52
N LEU A 230 -1.38 18.68 7.04
CA LEU A 230 -2.61 18.08 7.54
C LEU A 230 -2.47 17.54 8.98
N ASP A 231 -1.28 17.10 9.38
CA ASP A 231 -0.95 16.73 10.77
C ASP A 231 -0.81 17.94 11.72
N GLY A 232 -0.89 19.16 11.19
CA GLY A 232 -0.68 20.42 11.92
C GLY A 232 0.77 20.87 11.97
N SER A 233 1.72 20.11 11.42
CA SER A 233 3.11 20.55 11.26
C SER A 233 3.20 21.71 10.28
N ARG A 234 4.32 22.42 10.31
CA ARG A 234 4.51 23.65 9.55
C ARG A 234 5.87 23.66 8.88
N GLN A 235 5.88 24.03 7.61
CA GLN A 235 7.07 24.18 6.80
C GLN A 235 7.22 25.64 6.39
N VAL A 236 8.33 26.27 6.73
CA VAL A 236 8.57 27.69 6.47
C VAL A 236 9.75 27.82 5.51
N TYR A 237 9.49 28.40 4.36
CA TYR A 237 10.47 28.67 3.31
C TYR A 237 10.79 30.15 3.33
N THR A 238 12.07 30.50 3.40
CA THR A 238 12.52 31.90 3.33
C THR A 238 13.44 32.05 2.13
N ALA A 239 12.98 32.74 1.10
CA ALA A 239 13.77 33.03 -0.10
C ALA A 239 14.12 34.52 -0.17
N ALA A 240 15.28 34.85 -0.74
CA ALA A 240 15.62 36.21 -1.14
C ALA A 240 15.24 36.43 -2.61
N ASP A 241 14.68 37.60 -2.94
CA ASP A 241 14.21 37.93 -4.30
C ASP A 241 15.29 37.86 -5.40
N ASP A 242 16.59 37.87 -5.04
CA ASP A 242 17.71 37.93 -5.98
C ASP A 242 18.49 36.62 -6.18
N GLY A 243 18.14 35.55 -5.46
CA GLY A 243 18.80 34.23 -5.53
C GLY A 243 20.28 34.20 -5.12
N LYS A 244 20.83 35.30 -4.60
CA LYS A 244 22.27 35.44 -4.25
C LYS A 244 22.53 35.44 -2.74
N ARG A 245 21.48 35.41 -1.93
CA ARG A 245 21.54 35.46 -0.47
C ARG A 245 21.08 34.14 0.15
N PRO A 246 21.44 33.88 1.42
CA PRO A 246 21.03 32.66 2.07
C PRO A 246 19.52 32.48 2.07
N VAL A 247 19.11 31.30 1.65
CA VAL A 247 17.72 30.84 1.63
C VAL A 247 17.61 29.80 2.74
N SER A 248 16.49 29.79 3.47
CA SER A 248 16.29 28.86 4.58
C SER A 248 14.98 28.09 4.46
N PHE A 249 14.97 26.95 5.15
CA PHE A 249 13.83 26.07 5.28
C PHE A 249 13.74 25.56 6.72
N ASP A 250 12.62 25.82 7.38
CA ASP A 250 12.38 25.37 8.75
C ASP A 250 11.15 24.47 8.82
N LEU A 251 11.30 23.32 9.47
CA LEU A 251 10.24 22.37 9.77
C LEU A 251 9.90 22.46 11.26
N TYR A 252 8.63 22.69 11.56
CA TYR A 252 8.09 22.74 12.92
C TYR A 252 7.13 21.59 13.17
N SER A 253 7.14 21.06 14.38
CA SER A 253 6.18 20.07 14.86
C SER A 253 4.77 20.65 14.95
N PRO A 254 3.73 19.81 15.04
CA PRO A 254 2.36 20.28 15.30
C PRO A 254 2.19 21.05 16.62
N LYS A 255 3.16 20.98 17.54
CA LYS A 255 3.19 21.76 18.79
C LYS A 255 3.87 23.12 18.63
N GLY A 256 4.52 23.37 17.49
CA GLY A 256 5.25 24.60 17.21
C GLY A 256 6.76 24.52 17.51
N ASP A 257 7.28 23.37 17.91
CA ASP A 257 8.71 23.19 18.17
C ASP A 257 9.48 23.09 16.86
N LEU A 258 10.63 23.76 16.74
CA LEU A 258 11.51 23.57 15.58
C LEU A 258 12.07 22.14 15.60
N VAL A 259 11.90 21.40 14.51
CA VAL A 259 12.37 20.02 14.36
C VAL A 259 13.62 19.98 13.49
N SER A 260 13.61 20.72 12.38
CA SER A 260 14.74 20.80 11.46
C SER A 260 14.83 22.19 10.86
N GLY A 261 16.03 22.72 10.69
CA GLY A 261 16.28 23.98 9.97
C GLY A 261 17.42 23.78 8.98
N SER A 262 17.26 24.23 7.74
CA SER A 262 18.28 24.12 6.69
C SER A 262 18.56 25.48 6.09
N VAL A 263 19.83 25.86 5.98
CA VAL A 263 20.29 27.11 5.36
C VAL A 263 21.23 26.77 4.23
N LYS A 264 21.00 27.37 3.06
CA LYS A 264 21.95 27.34 1.95
C LYS A 264 22.71 28.66 1.94
N GLU A 265 24.01 28.59 2.16
CA GLU A 265 24.91 29.73 2.13
C GLU A 265 25.21 30.18 0.70
N SER A 266 25.75 31.38 0.56
CA SER A 266 26.07 31.99 -0.74
C SER A 266 27.17 31.23 -1.53
N ASP A 267 28.01 30.46 -0.84
CA ASP A 267 29.02 29.58 -1.44
C ASP A 267 28.45 28.23 -1.90
N GLY A 268 27.14 28.01 -1.73
CA GLY A 268 26.45 26.77 -2.07
C GLY A 268 26.51 25.69 -0.99
N THR A 269 27.16 25.95 0.15
CA THR A 269 27.15 25.04 1.30
C THR A 269 25.74 24.98 1.90
N VAL A 270 25.25 23.79 2.21
CA VAL A 270 24.01 23.59 2.95
C VAL A 270 24.30 23.07 4.34
N VAL A 271 23.73 23.75 5.33
CA VAL A 271 23.78 23.36 6.73
C VAL A 271 22.37 23.03 7.19
N THR A 272 22.13 21.77 7.53
CA THR A 272 20.89 21.26 8.09
C THR A 272 21.09 20.93 9.57
N THR A 273 20.26 21.50 10.43
CA THR A 273 20.27 21.28 11.87
C THR A 273 19.03 20.50 12.26
N LEU A 274 19.19 19.35 12.89
CA LEU A 274 18.13 18.50 13.41
C LEU A 274 18.09 18.62 14.93
N GLN A 275 16.96 19.07 15.46
CA GLN A 275 16.80 19.24 16.90
C GLN A 275 16.60 17.88 17.59
N ARG A 276 17.13 17.76 18.81
CA ARG A 276 16.99 16.56 19.65
C ARG A 276 16.52 16.96 21.03
N THR A 277 15.44 16.37 21.49
CA THR A 277 14.92 16.62 22.85
C THR A 277 15.97 16.23 23.89
N GLY A 278 16.42 17.20 24.70
CA GLY A 278 17.38 16.98 25.77
C GLY A 278 18.82 16.65 25.35
N ARG A 279 19.19 16.85 24.07
CA ARG A 279 20.55 16.58 23.56
C ARG A 279 21.04 17.69 22.61
N ALA A 280 22.32 17.66 22.27
CA ALA A 280 22.86 18.52 21.24
C ALA A 280 22.25 18.18 19.87
N PRO A 281 21.95 19.19 19.03
CA PRO A 281 21.39 18.96 17.70
C PRO A 281 22.41 18.26 16.79
N VAL A 282 21.90 17.50 15.82
CA VAL A 282 22.74 16.97 14.74
C VAL A 282 22.89 18.06 13.69
N ILE A 283 24.11 18.34 13.27
CA ILE A 283 24.38 19.31 12.20
C ILE A 283 24.95 18.58 10.99
N VAL A 284 24.19 18.52 9.92
CA VAL A 284 24.63 17.99 8.63
C VAL A 284 25.11 19.14 7.75
N THR A 285 26.33 19.06 7.25
CA THR A 285 26.93 20.04 6.34
C THR A 285 27.27 19.39 5.02
N LYS A 286 26.74 19.92 3.92
CA LYS A 286 27.04 19.50 2.55
C LYS A 286 27.69 20.66 1.81
N LYS A 287 28.95 20.49 1.43
CA LYS A 287 29.67 21.44 0.57
C LYS A 287 29.56 21.01 -0.90
N PRO A 288 29.57 21.94 -1.86
CA PRO A 288 29.58 21.60 -3.28
C PRO A 288 30.73 20.64 -3.63
N GLY A 289 30.40 19.52 -4.28
CA GLY A 289 31.38 18.51 -4.71
C GLY A 289 32.04 17.69 -3.60
N GLN A 290 31.56 17.79 -2.36
CA GLN A 290 32.07 16.99 -1.22
C GLN A 290 30.96 16.15 -0.61
N ASP A 291 31.32 15.09 0.09
CA ASP A 291 30.35 14.28 0.84
C ASP A 291 29.75 15.07 2.00
N ALA A 292 28.48 14.79 2.30
CA ALA A 292 27.82 15.34 3.49
C ALA A 292 28.53 14.86 4.76
N VAL A 293 28.72 15.77 5.71
CA VAL A 293 29.31 15.49 7.03
C VAL A 293 28.29 15.81 8.11
N ALA A 294 27.92 14.83 8.92
CA ALA A 294 27.07 14.99 10.08
C ALA A 294 27.91 15.11 11.36
N ARG A 295 27.67 16.17 12.13
CA ARG A 295 28.22 16.37 13.47
C ARG A 295 27.19 15.90 14.50
N VAL A 296 27.52 14.85 15.24
CA VAL A 296 26.69 14.26 16.30
C VAL A 296 27.53 14.18 17.57
N ASP A 297 27.09 14.83 18.66
CA ASP A 297 27.73 14.71 19.99
C ASP A 297 29.28 14.81 19.91
N GLU A 298 29.76 15.86 19.22
CA GLU A 298 31.18 16.20 18.96
C GLU A 298 31.94 15.31 17.95
N LYS A 299 31.29 14.31 17.35
CA LYS A 299 31.88 13.46 16.30
C LYS A 299 31.43 13.87 14.92
N ASN A 300 32.37 13.80 13.96
CA ASN A 300 32.08 14.00 12.54
C ASN A 300 31.94 12.65 11.85
N LEU A 301 30.80 12.45 11.17
CA LEU A 301 30.47 11.27 10.38
C LEU A 301 30.34 11.70 8.94
N VAL A 302 31.08 11.06 8.03
CA VAL A 302 30.83 11.19 6.59
C VAL A 302 29.61 10.35 6.26
N VAL A 303 28.65 10.93 5.53
CA VAL A 303 27.37 10.32 5.23
C VAL A 303 27.11 10.43 3.72
N ALA A 304 27.86 9.66 2.94
CA ALA A 304 27.80 9.71 1.48
C ALA A 304 26.40 9.32 0.96
N GLU A 305 25.68 8.48 1.70
CA GLU A 305 24.31 8.03 1.41
C GLU A 305 23.27 9.17 1.50
N LEU A 306 23.61 10.30 2.11
CA LEU A 306 22.77 11.50 2.15
C LEU A 306 23.05 12.48 1.00
N ASN A 307 24.05 12.23 0.16
CA ASN A 307 24.45 13.14 -0.91
C ASN A 307 23.32 13.38 -1.92
N GLU A 308 22.77 12.33 -2.52
CA GLU A 308 21.71 12.43 -3.53
C GLU A 308 20.47 13.16 -2.99
N ILE A 309 20.21 13.04 -1.70
CA ILE A 309 19.07 13.62 -1.00
C ILE A 309 19.31 15.09 -0.68
N MET A 310 20.47 15.42 -0.14
CA MET A 310 20.85 16.81 0.10
C MET A 310 20.88 17.57 -1.22
N ASP A 311 21.32 16.92 -2.30
CA ASP A 311 21.33 17.45 -3.66
C ASP A 311 19.89 17.65 -4.19
N ALA A 312 18.99 16.67 -4.01
CA ALA A 312 17.56 16.80 -4.35
C ALA A 312 16.86 17.90 -3.54
N THR A 313 17.12 17.96 -2.24
CA THR A 313 16.60 18.97 -1.29
C THR A 313 17.09 20.37 -1.67
N THR A 314 18.36 20.49 -2.11
CA THR A 314 18.89 21.75 -2.65
C THR A 314 18.23 22.22 -3.93
N SER A 315 17.81 21.29 -4.80
CA SER A 315 17.23 21.64 -6.10
C SER A 315 15.77 22.08 -6.02
N THR A 316 14.98 21.49 -5.11
CA THR A 316 13.52 21.74 -5.00
C THR A 316 13.18 22.95 -4.14
N PHE A 317 13.88 23.17 -3.03
CA PHE A 317 13.53 24.21 -2.05
C PHE A 317 14.18 25.56 -2.29
N TYR A 318 15.32 25.57 -2.99
CA TYR A 318 16.16 26.76 -3.14
C TYR A 318 16.09 27.38 -4.54
N SER A 319 15.19 26.89 -5.40
CA SER A 319 15.00 27.35 -6.79
C SER A 319 14.10 28.59 -6.92
N GLY A 320 13.43 29.01 -5.84
CA GLY A 320 12.54 30.16 -5.84
C GLY A 320 11.14 29.85 -6.38
N THR A 321 10.16 30.40 -5.66
CA THR A 321 8.72 30.66 -5.90
C THR A 321 7.86 29.87 -6.93
N PRO A 322 8.11 29.70 -8.25
CA PRO A 322 7.13 29.02 -9.11
C PRO A 322 6.96 27.52 -8.85
N GLN A 323 7.98 26.84 -8.32
CA GLN A 323 7.92 25.40 -8.04
C GLN A 323 7.21 25.09 -6.72
N LEU A 324 7.27 25.99 -5.74
CA LEU A 324 6.57 25.83 -4.46
C LEU A 324 5.05 25.94 -4.63
N ASP A 325 4.58 26.77 -5.56
CA ASP A 325 3.16 26.88 -5.89
C ASP A 325 2.64 25.60 -6.53
N GLN A 326 3.36 25.08 -7.53
CA GLN A 326 3.06 23.79 -8.16
C GLN A 326 3.13 22.62 -7.18
N THR A 327 4.11 22.65 -6.27
CA THR A 327 4.28 21.64 -5.23
C THR A 327 3.12 21.71 -4.24
N ALA A 328 2.80 22.89 -3.69
CA ALA A 328 1.68 23.07 -2.78
C ALA A 328 0.32 22.70 -3.42
N GLU A 329 0.12 23.01 -4.69
CA GLU A 329 -1.06 22.64 -5.48
C GLU A 329 -1.15 21.11 -5.66
N SER A 330 -0.02 20.45 -5.96
CA SER A 330 0.04 18.99 -6.10
C SER A 330 -0.24 18.26 -4.78
N LEU A 331 0.31 18.80 -3.67
CA LEU A 331 0.10 18.29 -2.31
C LEU A 331 -1.33 18.56 -1.81
N ARG A 332 -1.91 19.73 -2.12
CA ARG A 332 -3.32 20.06 -1.81
C ARG A 332 -4.31 19.15 -2.52
N ASN A 333 -4.07 18.88 -3.80
CA ASN A 333 -4.96 18.07 -4.61
C ASN A 333 -4.83 16.57 -4.32
N GLY A 334 -4.01 16.16 -3.34
CA GLY A 334 -3.74 14.76 -3.05
C GLY A 334 -3.15 14.00 -4.24
N ARG A 335 -2.64 14.73 -5.26
CA ARG A 335 -2.00 14.17 -6.46
C ARG A 335 -0.52 13.88 -6.19
N VAL A 336 -0.27 13.30 -5.03
CA VAL A 336 0.92 12.48 -4.87
C VAL A 336 0.46 11.11 -5.36
N PRO A 337 0.99 10.59 -6.48
CA PRO A 337 0.75 9.23 -6.92
C PRO A 337 1.46 8.32 -5.94
N PHE A 338 0.90 8.18 -4.75
CA PHE A 338 1.10 6.99 -3.97
C PHE A 338 0.29 5.93 -4.70
N LEU A 339 0.98 5.32 -5.68
CA LEU A 339 0.59 4.12 -6.42
C LEU A 339 -0.52 4.30 -7.48
N ASP A 340 -0.14 4.85 -8.63
CA ASP A 340 -0.62 4.35 -9.93
C ASP A 340 0.54 4.36 -10.94
N SER A 341 0.97 3.17 -11.35
CA SER A 341 2.08 2.99 -12.30
C SER A 341 1.70 3.34 -13.74
N ASN A 342 0.41 3.59 -14.04
CA ASN A 342 -0.07 3.75 -15.41
C ASN A 342 -0.31 5.21 -15.87
N GLN A 343 -0.06 6.23 -15.03
CA GLN A 343 -0.25 7.64 -15.43
C GLN A 343 0.95 8.58 -15.20
N ALA A 344 2.15 8.05 -14.96
CA ALA A 344 3.34 8.84 -14.64
C ALA A 344 3.97 9.61 -15.82
N GLY A 345 3.60 9.33 -17.08
CA GLY A 345 4.39 9.73 -18.24
C GLY A 345 4.50 11.24 -18.56
N ARG A 346 3.73 12.14 -17.93
CA ARG A 346 3.74 13.59 -18.28
C ARG A 346 3.79 14.57 -17.09
N LEU A 347 3.86 14.07 -15.85
CA LEU A 347 3.93 14.89 -14.61
C LEU A 347 5.07 14.47 -13.66
N ALA A 348 5.97 13.57 -14.10
CA ALA A 348 6.91 12.84 -13.25
C ALA A 348 7.94 13.72 -12.50
N ALA A 349 8.59 14.67 -13.15
CA ALA A 349 9.77 15.31 -12.57
C ALA A 349 9.47 16.15 -11.30
N GLY A 350 8.37 16.91 -11.25
CA GLY A 350 8.04 17.75 -10.09
C GLY A 350 7.46 16.99 -8.90
N VAL A 351 6.73 15.90 -9.18
CA VAL A 351 6.03 15.11 -8.17
C VAL A 351 6.94 14.05 -7.56
N ASP A 352 7.84 13.46 -8.35
CA ASP A 352 8.86 12.53 -7.86
C ASP A 352 9.83 13.24 -6.89
N MET A 353 10.16 14.51 -7.17
CA MET A 353 11.02 15.31 -6.29
C MET A 353 10.30 15.73 -5.00
N ALA A 354 9.02 16.12 -5.06
CA ALA A 354 8.24 16.44 -3.86
C ALA A 354 8.04 15.22 -2.95
N SER A 355 7.76 14.04 -3.52
CA SER A 355 7.56 12.80 -2.76
C SER A 355 8.83 12.25 -2.11
N ALA A 356 9.98 12.33 -2.80
CA ALA A 356 11.28 11.99 -2.22
C ALA A 356 11.62 12.93 -1.05
N THR A 357 11.36 14.22 -1.23
CA THR A 357 11.62 15.25 -0.21
C THR A 357 10.72 15.08 1.02
N VAL A 358 9.41 14.84 0.82
CA VAL A 358 8.47 14.53 1.91
C VAL A 358 8.88 13.26 2.66
N THR A 359 9.36 12.23 1.96
CA THR A 359 9.86 10.99 2.57
C THR A 359 11.09 11.24 3.45
N VAL A 360 12.03 12.06 2.98
CA VAL A 360 13.23 12.42 3.74
C VAL A 360 12.84 13.25 4.96
N MET A 361 12.03 14.29 4.77
CA MET A 361 11.66 15.20 5.85
C MET A 361 10.79 14.52 6.91
N SER A 362 9.87 13.64 6.51
CA SER A 362 9.11 12.80 7.46
C SER A 362 10.03 11.86 8.22
N THR A 363 11.01 11.23 7.56
CA THR A 363 11.99 10.37 8.24
C THR A 363 12.78 11.16 9.27
N LEU A 364 13.33 12.31 8.88
CA LEU A 364 14.07 13.21 9.79
C LEU A 364 13.20 13.66 10.95
N TYR A 365 11.94 14.01 10.68
CA TYR A 365 10.96 14.37 11.69
C TYR A 365 10.75 13.24 12.70
N TYR A 366 10.44 12.02 12.24
CA TYR A 366 10.18 10.89 13.13
C TYR A 366 11.41 10.47 13.94
N VAL A 367 12.61 10.55 13.35
CA VAL A 367 13.85 10.26 14.06
C VAL A 367 14.12 11.29 15.15
N ALA A 368 13.92 12.58 14.85
CA ALA A 368 14.13 13.70 15.77
C ALA A 368 13.08 13.78 16.88
N SER A 369 11.83 13.40 16.59
CA SER A 369 10.70 13.49 17.52
C SER A 369 10.48 12.26 18.38
N ALA A 370 11.24 11.19 18.19
CA ALA A 370 11.11 9.96 18.96
C ALA A 370 11.47 10.16 20.44
N ASP A 371 10.73 9.51 21.34
CA ASP A 371 10.87 9.71 22.80
C ASP A 371 12.09 8.98 23.35
N ASN A 372 12.57 7.96 22.65
CA ASN A 372 13.71 7.15 23.05
C ASN A 372 14.52 6.65 21.85
N TYR A 373 15.69 6.10 22.17
CA TYR A 373 16.66 5.59 21.20
C TYR A 373 16.09 4.50 20.27
N TYR A 374 15.31 3.57 20.83
CA TYR A 374 14.72 2.47 20.05
C TYR A 374 13.80 3.05 18.98
N GLU A 375 12.95 4.00 19.34
CA GLU A 375 12.03 4.66 18.42
C GLU A 375 12.75 5.52 17.37
N SER A 376 13.83 6.22 17.73
CA SER A 376 14.63 6.98 16.74
C SER A 376 15.28 6.05 15.70
N CYS A 377 15.86 4.94 16.16
CA CYS A 377 16.46 3.92 15.30
C CYS A 377 15.42 3.29 14.38
N GLU A 378 14.28 2.94 14.95
CA GLU A 378 13.18 2.30 14.26
C GLU A 378 12.55 3.24 13.22
N ALA A 379 12.36 4.52 13.57
CA ALA A 379 11.87 5.57 12.68
C ALA A 379 12.82 5.82 11.50
N GLY A 380 14.14 5.86 11.75
CA GLY A 380 15.13 6.11 10.71
C GLY A 380 15.14 5.01 9.65
N VAL A 381 15.28 3.77 10.09
CA VAL A 381 15.34 2.59 9.21
C VAL A 381 14.03 2.41 8.42
N LYS A 382 12.88 2.69 9.05
CA LYS A 382 11.56 2.48 8.44
C LYS A 382 11.06 3.65 7.60
N GLY A 383 11.43 4.89 7.93
CA GLY A 383 10.89 6.08 7.30
C GLY A 383 11.28 6.22 5.82
N SER A 384 12.50 5.80 5.47
CA SER A 384 13.09 6.01 4.14
C SER A 384 13.31 4.74 3.33
N GLY A 385 13.46 3.59 3.98
CA GLY A 385 13.83 2.32 3.33
C GLY A 385 15.27 2.33 2.81
N GLY A 386 16.03 1.27 3.09
CA GLY A 386 17.39 1.09 2.53
C GLY A 386 18.50 1.85 3.27
N ALA A 387 19.59 2.14 2.55
CA ALA A 387 20.83 2.68 3.11
C ALA A 387 20.67 4.05 3.79
N MET A 388 19.73 4.88 3.30
CA MET A 388 19.41 6.17 3.90
C MET A 388 18.90 6.02 5.34
N GLY A 389 17.98 5.10 5.57
CA GLY A 389 17.36 4.90 6.87
C GLY A 389 18.33 4.32 7.89
N ALA A 390 19.23 3.47 7.43
CA ALA A 390 20.35 2.97 8.22
C ALA A 390 21.32 4.10 8.60
N ALA A 391 21.67 4.98 7.66
CA ALA A 391 22.56 6.11 7.91
C ALA A 391 21.96 7.12 8.91
N LEU A 392 20.68 7.48 8.73
CA LEU A 392 19.96 8.35 9.66
C LEU A 392 19.77 7.69 11.02
N GLY A 393 19.37 6.43 11.08
CA GLY A 393 19.27 5.68 12.34
C GLY A 393 20.61 5.66 13.08
N ALA A 394 21.72 5.42 12.37
CA ALA A 394 23.08 5.38 12.91
C ALA A 394 23.52 6.68 13.60
N MET A 395 23.05 7.84 13.15
CA MET A 395 23.37 9.15 13.76
C MET A 395 22.74 9.36 15.13
N PHE A 396 21.74 8.56 15.49
CA PHE A 396 21.02 8.71 16.75
C PHE A 396 21.37 7.58 17.73
N LEU A 397 22.33 6.70 17.39
CA LEU A 397 22.78 5.60 18.24
C LEU A 397 23.91 5.96 19.22
N PRO A 398 23.99 5.27 20.38
CA PRO A 398 25.09 5.45 21.32
C PRO A 398 26.44 4.98 20.77
N ASP A 399 27.49 5.52 21.38
CA ASP A 399 28.88 5.35 20.98
C ASP A 399 29.35 3.90 21.09
N GLY A 400 29.43 3.23 19.93
CA GLY A 400 29.90 1.85 19.78
C GLY A 400 29.31 1.17 18.54
N TRP A 401 28.08 1.54 18.17
CA TRP A 401 27.35 0.93 17.04
C TRP A 401 27.70 1.50 15.66
N SER A 402 28.25 2.70 15.58
CA SER A 402 28.59 3.35 14.29
C SER A 402 29.61 2.56 13.47
N THR A 403 30.52 1.83 14.13
CA THR A 403 31.50 0.93 13.50
C THR A 403 30.86 -0.30 12.88
N PHE A 404 29.82 -0.84 13.52
CA PHE A 404 29.04 -1.98 13.02
C PHE A 404 28.21 -1.60 11.79
N TRP A 405 27.58 -0.41 11.81
CA TRP A 405 26.78 0.08 10.68
C TRP A 405 27.61 0.44 9.44
N LYS A 406 28.83 0.99 9.62
CA LYS A 406 29.77 1.20 8.51
C LYS A 406 30.10 -0.09 7.73
N SER A 407 30.03 -1.26 8.38
CA SER A 407 30.28 -2.55 7.73
C SER A 407 29.08 -3.10 6.96
N MET A 408 27.85 -2.63 7.24
CA MET A 408 26.62 -3.09 6.59
C MET A 408 26.08 -2.15 5.50
N ALA A 409 26.54 -0.89 5.44
CA ALA A 409 26.07 0.11 4.48
C ALA A 409 26.43 -0.18 3.00
N GLY A 410 27.22 -1.22 2.70
CA GLY A 410 27.78 -1.48 1.38
C GLY A 410 27.04 -2.44 0.44
N GLY A 411 25.78 -2.84 0.68
CA GLY A 411 25.15 -3.88 -0.15
C GLY A 411 23.63 -3.84 -0.31
N SER A 412 23.16 -4.33 -1.45
CA SER A 412 21.74 -4.53 -1.85
C SER A 412 20.92 -5.44 -0.91
N ALA A 413 21.53 -6.00 0.13
CA ALA A 413 20.88 -6.75 1.20
C ALA A 413 20.23 -5.85 2.28
N GLY A 414 20.58 -4.57 2.35
CA GLY A 414 20.11 -3.63 3.39
C GLY A 414 18.62 -3.31 3.34
N THR A 415 18.00 -3.31 2.15
CA THR A 415 16.56 -3.08 1.95
C THR A 415 15.69 -4.22 2.48
N TYR A 416 16.16 -5.46 2.39
CA TYR A 416 15.44 -6.64 2.88
C TYR A 416 15.66 -6.89 4.38
N LEU A 417 16.86 -6.56 4.89
CA LEU A 417 17.21 -6.76 6.30
C LEU A 417 16.72 -5.62 7.22
N GLY A 418 16.64 -4.38 6.74
CA GLY A 418 16.18 -3.25 7.56
C GLY A 418 14.76 -3.42 8.13
N GLY A 419 13.86 -4.08 7.38
CA GLY A 419 12.49 -4.35 7.83
C GLY A 419 12.36 -5.44 8.90
N LYS A 420 13.14 -6.53 8.77
CA LYS A 420 13.07 -7.72 9.65
C LYS A 420 14.04 -7.69 10.83
N VAL A 421 15.16 -6.99 10.71
CA VAL A 421 16.21 -6.97 11.73
C VAL A 421 16.12 -5.72 12.62
N ALA A 422 15.39 -4.66 12.22
CA ALA A 422 15.20 -3.46 13.03
C ALA A 422 14.72 -3.72 14.48
N PRO A 423 13.75 -4.60 14.75
CA PRO A 423 13.34 -4.89 16.13
C PRO A 423 14.44 -5.57 16.97
N TRP A 424 15.29 -6.38 16.32
CA TRP A 424 16.44 -7.05 16.94
C TRP A 424 17.66 -6.13 17.08
N LEU A 425 17.79 -5.12 16.22
CA LEU A 425 18.91 -4.18 16.18
C LEU A 425 18.71 -2.96 17.09
N CYS A 426 17.48 -2.47 17.21
CA CYS A 426 17.18 -1.28 18.00
C CYS A 426 16.96 -1.61 19.49
N SER A 427 16.79 -2.89 19.86
CA SER A 427 16.55 -3.37 21.24
C SER A 427 17.82 -3.63 22.08
N GLY A 428 19.00 -3.38 21.51
CA GLY A 428 20.31 -3.56 22.16
C GLY A 428 20.80 -2.32 22.89
#